data_AF-A0A2P6MYY0-F1
#
_entry.id   AF-A0A2P6MYY0-F1
#
_cell.length_a   1.000
_cell.length_b   1.000
_cell.length_c   1.000
_cell.angle_alpha   90.00
_cell.angle_beta   90.00
_cell.angle_gamma   90.00
#
_symmetry.space_group_name_H-M   'P 1'
#
loop_
_entity.id
_entity.type
_entity.pdbx_description
1 polymer ?
#
loop_
_entity_poly.entity_id
_entity_poly.type
_entity_poly.pdbx_seq_one_letter_code
_entity_poly.pdbx_strand_id
1 'polypeptide(L)'
;MGVKFVKGQHVDFSDLMSKKQTVFVFEFWATWCGPCRQTVGHLTQLQKQYESQNVIFVGISDEDEKTVKRFVDQMGGKMDYRVAIDRTRKMNENYMQSFNVRGIPHAFVVDKEGKVAWHGHPGEGSFGVEIQKAVNARAKPSIDHKSMSEEQQNVLSVSDIKSILKYHHVDFSGAVEKQDLLDLLRTKC
;
A
#
# COMPACT_ATOMS: atom_id res chain seq x y z
N MET A 1 1.88 -13.37 4.19
CA MET A 1 2.78 -12.59 5.07
C MET A 1 2.59 -13.10 6.49
N GLY A 2 3.66 -13.49 7.18
CA GLY A 2 3.59 -14.28 8.43
C GLY A 2 3.92 -13.48 9.69
N VAL A 3 3.17 -12.39 9.92
CA VAL A 3 3.40 -11.49 11.07
C VAL A 3 2.42 -11.74 12.20
N LYS A 4 2.79 -11.38 13.44
CA LYS A 4 1.91 -11.41 14.60
C LYS A 4 1.62 -9.99 15.09
N PHE A 5 0.34 -9.60 15.11
CA PHE A 5 -0.07 -8.31 15.65
C PHE A 5 -0.02 -8.29 17.18
N VAL A 6 0.59 -7.24 17.74
CA VAL A 6 0.67 -6.97 19.18
C VAL A 6 -0.08 -5.70 19.60
N LYS A 7 -0.47 -4.88 18.63
CA LYS A 7 -1.38 -3.74 18.82
C LYS A 7 -2.24 -3.52 17.59
N GLY A 8 -3.50 -3.13 17.84
CA GLY A 8 -4.50 -2.89 16.81
C GLY A 8 -5.11 -4.18 16.27
N GLN A 9 -6.14 -4.04 15.43
CA GLN A 9 -6.81 -5.18 14.84
C GLN A 9 -5.91 -5.92 13.87
N HIS A 10 -6.00 -7.26 13.87
CA HIS A 10 -5.36 -8.12 12.89
C HIS A 10 -5.74 -7.70 11.47
N VAL A 11 -4.77 -7.77 10.55
CA VAL A 11 -4.96 -7.44 9.13
C VAL A 11 -4.67 -8.69 8.31
N ASP A 12 -5.67 -9.14 7.56
CA ASP A 12 -5.46 -10.11 6.50
C ASP A 12 -4.99 -9.37 5.24
N PHE A 13 -3.67 -9.28 5.07
CA PHE A 13 -3.08 -8.60 3.92
C PHE A 13 -3.51 -9.22 2.60
N SER A 14 -3.69 -10.54 2.53
CA SER A 14 -4.03 -11.23 1.28
C SER A 14 -5.45 -10.87 0.84
N ASP A 15 -6.41 -10.95 1.77
CA ASP A 15 -7.80 -10.56 1.50
C ASP A 15 -7.89 -9.09 1.09
N LEU A 16 -7.29 -8.18 1.85
CA LEU A 16 -7.40 -6.75 1.57
C LEU A 16 -6.68 -6.33 0.28
N MET A 17 -5.53 -6.93 -0.04
CA MET A 17 -4.86 -6.69 -1.33
C MET A 17 -5.68 -7.22 -2.50
N SER A 18 -6.39 -8.35 -2.34
CA SER A 18 -7.27 -8.89 -3.39
C SER A 18 -8.43 -7.95 -3.73
N LYS A 19 -8.93 -7.21 -2.74
CA LYS A 19 -10.02 -6.22 -2.91
C LYS A 19 -9.60 -4.94 -3.62
N LYS A 20 -8.29 -4.67 -3.68
CA LYS A 20 -7.70 -3.50 -4.36
C LYS A 20 -8.30 -2.15 -3.98
N GLN A 21 -8.58 -1.97 -2.69
CA GLN A 21 -9.17 -0.74 -2.16
C GLN A 21 -8.32 -0.07 -1.09
N THR A 22 -7.38 -0.83 -0.50
CA THR A 22 -6.61 -0.40 0.67
C THR A 22 -5.21 0.01 0.25
N VAL A 23 -4.75 1.15 0.75
CA VAL A 23 -3.33 1.54 0.72
C VAL A 23 -2.69 1.07 2.02
N PHE A 24 -1.51 0.46 1.94
CA PHE A 24 -0.76 0.08 3.13
C PHE A 24 0.45 0.98 3.32
N VAL A 25 0.73 1.30 4.57
CA VAL A 25 1.99 1.90 5.00
C VAL A 25 2.69 0.91 5.90
N PHE A 26 3.82 0.39 5.44
CA PHE A 26 4.68 -0.50 6.22
C PHE A 26 5.90 0.26 6.70
N GLU A 27 6.07 0.39 8.01
CA GLU A 27 7.21 1.06 8.61
C GLU A 27 8.07 0.06 9.38
N PHE A 28 9.36 -0.01 9.07
CA PHE A 28 10.32 -0.92 9.70
C PHE A 28 11.08 -0.17 10.79
N TRP A 29 11.04 -0.69 12.01
CA TRP A 29 11.56 -0.02 13.20
C TRP A 29 12.06 -0.99 14.28
N ALA A 30 12.67 -0.43 15.33
CA ALA A 30 13.06 -1.18 16.52
C ALA A 30 12.96 -0.33 17.80
N THR A 31 12.78 -0.97 18.95
CA THR A 31 12.63 -0.31 20.26
C THR A 31 13.88 0.47 20.69
N TRP A 32 15.05 -0.01 20.26
CA TRP A 32 16.36 0.61 20.52
C TRP A 32 16.71 1.73 19.53
N CYS A 33 15.95 1.88 18.43
CA CYS A 33 16.23 2.85 17.38
C CYS A 33 15.78 4.26 17.77
N GLY A 34 16.72 5.12 18.18
CA GLY A 34 16.45 6.51 18.55
C GLY A 34 15.62 7.30 17.52
N PRO A 35 16.03 7.35 16.24
CA PRO A 35 15.28 8.03 15.19
C PRO A 35 13.86 7.47 14.99
N CYS A 36 13.67 6.14 15.08
CA CYS A 36 12.35 5.51 14.98
C CYS A 36 11.40 6.01 16.08
N ARG A 37 11.91 6.18 17.30
CA ARG A 37 11.10 6.71 18.43
C ARG A 37 10.63 8.14 18.19
N GLN A 38 11.36 8.93 17.39
CA GLN A 38 11.00 10.30 17.05
C GLN A 38 9.88 10.36 15.99
N THR A 39 9.77 9.35 15.12
CA THR A 39 8.75 9.30 14.05
C THR A 39 7.40 8.74 14.51
N VAL A 40 7.35 8.03 15.65
CA VAL A 40 6.12 7.43 16.21
C VAL A 40 4.95 8.43 16.28
N GLY A 41 5.18 9.63 16.81
CA GLY A 41 4.14 10.65 16.93
C GLY A 41 3.61 11.14 15.57
N HIS A 42 4.50 11.26 14.58
CA HIS A 42 4.14 11.64 13.22
C HIS A 42 3.30 10.56 12.53
N LEU A 43 3.69 9.29 12.66
CA LEU A 43 2.93 8.15 12.11
C LEU A 43 1.52 8.04 12.72
N THR A 44 1.40 8.27 14.02
CA THR A 44 0.10 8.35 14.69
C THR A 44 -0.79 9.45 14.13
N GLN A 45 -0.24 10.64 13.85
CA GLN A 45 -1.00 11.74 13.24
C GLN A 45 -1.45 11.39 11.83
N LEU A 46 -0.57 10.81 11.01
CA LEU A 46 -0.92 10.41 9.65
C LEU A 46 -1.98 9.29 9.63
N GLN A 47 -1.86 8.25 10.46
CA GLN A 47 -2.87 7.20 10.57
C GLN A 47 -4.26 7.76 10.88
N LYS A 48 -4.35 8.79 11.73
CA LYS A 48 -5.61 9.47 12.05
C LYS A 48 -6.12 10.31 10.87
N GLN A 49 -5.24 11.05 10.21
CA GLN A 49 -5.57 11.84 9.01
C GLN A 49 -6.16 10.98 7.88
N TYR A 50 -5.71 9.74 7.74
CA TYR A 50 -6.11 8.84 6.65
C TYR A 50 -7.11 7.75 7.06
N GLU A 51 -7.67 7.78 8.28
CA GLU A 51 -8.53 6.69 8.78
C GLU A 51 -9.77 6.45 7.90
N SER A 52 -10.34 7.53 7.34
CA SER A 52 -11.53 7.48 6.48
C SER A 52 -11.22 7.19 5.01
N GLN A 53 -9.93 7.00 4.66
CA GLN A 53 -9.45 6.87 3.29
C GLN A 53 -8.92 5.47 2.95
N ASN A 54 -9.28 4.46 3.76
CA ASN A 54 -8.81 3.07 3.62
C ASN A 54 -7.27 2.96 3.58
N VAL A 55 -6.59 3.68 4.46
CA VAL A 55 -5.14 3.56 4.65
C VAL A 55 -4.84 2.85 5.96
N ILE A 56 -4.00 1.81 5.89
CA ILE A 56 -3.60 1.02 7.05
C ILE A 56 -2.10 1.18 7.29
N PHE A 57 -1.74 1.76 8.43
CA PHE A 57 -0.36 1.83 8.90
C PHE A 57 -0.04 0.64 9.79
N VAL A 58 1.08 -0.01 9.51
CA VAL A 58 1.61 -1.13 10.29
C VAL A 58 3.10 -0.90 10.55
N GLY A 59 3.44 -0.70 11.83
CA GLY A 59 4.83 -0.74 12.28
C GLY A 59 5.29 -2.19 12.44
N ILE A 60 6.37 -2.56 11.78
CA ILE A 60 6.95 -3.89 11.70
C ILE A 60 8.29 -3.90 12.43
N SER A 61 8.37 -4.69 13.50
CA SER A 61 9.63 -4.99 14.18
C SER A 61 9.94 -6.48 14.04
N ASP A 62 11.22 -6.81 13.92
CA ASP A 62 11.72 -8.18 13.96
C ASP A 62 12.19 -8.60 15.36
N GLU A 63 12.05 -7.75 16.37
CA GLU A 63 12.42 -8.03 17.76
C GLU A 63 11.49 -9.07 18.41
N ASP A 64 11.83 -9.52 19.62
CA ASP A 64 10.98 -10.44 20.37
C ASP A 64 9.69 -9.76 20.86
N GLU A 65 8.64 -10.57 21.02
CA GLU A 65 7.31 -10.07 21.39
C GLU A 65 7.25 -9.38 22.75
N LYS A 66 8.01 -9.87 23.74
CA LYS A 66 7.99 -9.26 25.06
C LYS A 66 8.62 -7.87 25.02
N THR A 67 9.69 -7.69 24.25
CA THR A 67 10.35 -6.39 24.05
C THR A 67 9.46 -5.40 23.32
N VAL A 68 8.88 -5.81 22.19
CA VAL A 68 7.99 -4.93 21.41
C VAL A 68 6.75 -4.57 22.22
N LYS A 69 6.07 -5.55 22.84
CA LYS A 69 4.85 -5.29 23.61
C LYS A 69 5.10 -4.34 24.77
N ARG A 70 6.18 -4.56 25.54
CA ARG A 70 6.57 -3.67 26.65
C ARG A 70 6.77 -2.23 26.17
N PHE A 71 7.46 -2.05 25.04
CA PHE A 71 7.69 -0.73 24.47
C PHE A 71 6.39 -0.07 23.99
N VAL A 72 5.54 -0.80 23.28
CA VAL A 72 4.25 -0.32 22.78
C VAL A 72 3.34 0.10 23.93
N ASP A 73 3.29 -0.69 25.01
CA ASP A 73 2.53 -0.38 26.22
C ASP A 73 3.05 0.92 26.88
N GLN A 74 4.37 1.12 26.94
CA GLN A 74 5.00 2.35 27.46
C GLN A 74 4.70 3.59 26.60
N MET A 75 4.63 3.43 25.28
CA MET A 75 4.28 4.52 24.38
C MET A 75 2.80 4.89 24.46
N GLY A 76 1.92 3.97 24.85
CA GLY A 76 0.49 4.20 25.02
C GLY A 76 -0.15 4.80 23.77
N GLY A 77 -0.86 5.91 23.94
CA GLY A 77 -1.52 6.65 22.84
C GLY A 77 -0.57 7.41 21.91
N LYS A 78 0.74 7.46 22.20
CA LYS A 78 1.72 8.07 21.27
C LYS A 78 1.94 7.21 20.04
N MET A 79 1.82 5.89 20.17
CA MET A 79 1.99 4.90 19.10
C MET A 79 0.63 4.27 18.76
N ASP A 80 -0.23 5.01 18.08
CA ASP A 80 -1.64 4.69 17.87
C ASP A 80 -1.93 4.23 16.44
N TYR A 81 -1.18 3.22 16.02
CA TYR A 81 -1.31 2.51 14.76
C TYR A 81 -1.06 1.01 15.01
N ARG A 82 -1.29 0.17 14.00
CA ARG A 82 -1.10 -1.28 14.16
C ARG A 82 0.39 -1.59 14.30
N VAL A 83 0.71 -2.53 15.17
CA VAL A 83 2.08 -3.00 15.37
C VAL A 83 2.12 -4.50 15.22
N ALA A 84 3.02 -4.97 14.36
CA ALA A 84 3.21 -6.38 14.06
C ALA A 84 4.67 -6.79 14.23
N ILE A 85 4.85 -8.05 14.58
CA ILE A 85 6.15 -8.69 14.75
C ILE A 85 6.38 -9.65 13.60
N ASP A 86 7.53 -9.53 12.95
CA ASP A 86 7.98 -10.42 11.88
C ASP A 86 9.24 -11.19 12.28
N ARG A 87 9.08 -12.19 13.14
CA ARG A 87 10.19 -13.09 13.51
C ARG A 87 10.71 -13.92 12.34
N THR A 88 9.90 -14.10 11.29
CA THR A 88 10.29 -14.83 10.08
C THR A 88 11.13 -13.98 9.12
N ARG A 89 11.21 -12.67 9.34
CA ARG A 89 11.86 -11.68 8.46
C ARG A 89 11.30 -11.61 7.03
N LYS A 90 10.17 -12.25 6.73
CA LYS A 90 9.59 -12.26 5.37
C LYS A 90 9.20 -10.86 4.89
N MET A 91 8.72 -9.99 5.77
CA MET A 91 8.46 -8.59 5.44
C MET A 91 9.78 -7.86 5.17
N ASN A 92 10.81 -8.12 5.99
CA ASN A 92 12.14 -7.53 5.75
C ASN A 92 12.72 -7.98 4.40
N GLU A 93 12.59 -9.26 4.03
CA GLU A 93 13.02 -9.79 2.73
C GLU A 93 12.26 -9.13 1.57
N ASN A 94 10.92 -9.12 1.64
CA ASN A 94 10.05 -8.60 0.57
C ASN A 94 10.16 -7.08 0.35
N TYR A 95 10.55 -6.33 1.37
CA TYR A 95 10.62 -4.87 1.31
C TYR A 95 12.06 -4.36 1.50
N MET A 96 12.63 -4.48 2.69
CA MET A 96 13.94 -3.90 2.98
C MET A 96 15.05 -4.47 2.08
N GLN A 97 15.19 -5.79 2.03
CA GLN A 97 16.26 -6.43 1.23
C GLN A 97 16.01 -6.30 -0.27
N SER A 98 14.78 -6.50 -0.72
CA SER A 98 14.40 -6.39 -2.14
C SER A 98 14.67 -4.99 -2.72
N PHE A 99 14.64 -3.95 -1.88
CA PHE A 99 14.95 -2.57 -2.26
C PHE A 99 16.35 -2.11 -1.80
N ASN A 100 17.22 -3.05 -1.38
CA ASN A 100 18.59 -2.80 -0.89
C ASN A 100 18.67 -1.75 0.25
N VAL A 101 17.66 -1.72 1.11
CA VAL A 101 17.57 -0.85 2.29
C VAL A 101 18.14 -1.56 3.50
N ARG A 102 18.98 -0.86 4.27
CA ARG A 102 19.66 -1.42 5.46
C ARG A 102 19.42 -0.63 6.75
N GLY A 103 18.84 0.57 6.66
CA GLY A 103 18.64 1.47 7.79
C GLY A 103 17.19 1.57 8.23
N ILE A 104 16.96 1.85 9.52
CA ILE A 104 15.65 2.16 10.09
C ILE A 104 15.68 3.55 10.78
N PRO A 105 14.55 4.28 10.84
CA PRO A 105 13.24 3.89 10.34
C PRO A 105 13.17 3.99 8.81
N HIS A 106 12.41 3.09 8.20
CA HIS A 106 12.16 3.13 6.76
C HIS A 106 10.73 2.68 6.49
N ALA A 107 10.02 3.45 5.67
CA ALA A 107 8.63 3.21 5.35
C ALA A 107 8.45 2.90 3.86
N PHE A 108 7.40 2.14 3.58
CA PHE A 108 6.93 1.81 2.24
C PHE A 108 5.45 2.18 2.16
N VAL A 109 5.08 2.92 1.11
CA VAL A 109 3.70 3.12 0.70
C VAL A 109 3.39 2.11 -0.38
N VAL A 110 2.45 1.21 -0.10
CA VAL A 110 1.96 0.20 -1.02
C VAL A 110 0.58 0.61 -1.51
N ASP A 111 0.45 0.77 -2.81
CA ASP A 111 -0.79 1.19 -3.45
C ASP A 111 -1.87 0.11 -3.39
N LYS A 112 -3.06 0.46 -3.90
CA LYS A 112 -4.21 -0.43 -3.97
C LYS A 112 -3.99 -1.65 -4.87
N GLU A 113 -3.00 -1.64 -5.75
CA GLU A 113 -2.64 -2.81 -6.56
C GLU A 113 -1.63 -3.73 -5.86
N GLY A 114 -1.18 -3.39 -4.66
CA GLY A 114 -0.14 -4.12 -3.93
C GLY A 114 1.28 -3.78 -4.38
N LYS A 115 1.48 -2.69 -5.15
CA LYS A 115 2.79 -2.25 -5.62
C LYS A 115 3.37 -1.17 -4.71
N VAL A 116 4.69 -1.15 -4.56
CA VAL A 116 5.38 -0.07 -3.84
C VAL A 116 5.32 1.20 -4.68
N ALA A 117 4.54 2.18 -4.22
CA ALA A 117 4.42 3.50 -4.82
C ALA A 117 5.53 4.45 -4.34
N TRP A 118 6.01 4.26 -3.11
CA TRP A 118 7.09 5.04 -2.52
C TRP A 118 7.79 4.26 -1.41
N HIS A 119 9.08 4.55 -1.18
CA HIS A 119 9.77 4.15 0.04
C HIS A 119 10.82 5.19 0.45
N GLY A 120 11.06 5.34 1.75
CA GLY A 120 12.01 6.32 2.28
C GLY A 120 11.88 6.50 3.79
N HIS A 121 12.52 7.53 4.33
CA HIS A 121 12.43 7.83 5.75
C HIS A 121 11.05 8.45 6.07
N PRO A 122 10.27 7.96 7.06
CA PRO A 122 8.91 8.43 7.31
C PRO A 122 8.83 9.88 7.84
N GLY A 123 9.95 10.50 8.19
CA GLY A 123 10.03 11.93 8.52
C GLY A 123 10.27 12.85 7.31
N GLU A 124 10.42 12.32 6.09
CA GLU A 124 10.59 13.13 4.88
C GLU A 124 9.29 13.88 4.52
N GLY A 125 9.42 15.13 4.08
CA GLY A 125 8.25 15.97 3.75
C GLY A 125 7.39 15.43 2.60
N SER A 126 7.94 14.57 1.74
CA SER A 126 7.22 13.90 0.65
C SER A 126 6.31 12.77 1.13
N PHE A 127 6.55 12.19 2.31
CA PHE A 127 5.90 10.95 2.74
C PHE A 127 4.36 11.05 2.76
N GLY A 128 3.82 12.09 3.39
CA GLY A 128 2.38 12.33 3.42
C GLY A 128 1.79 12.58 2.03
N VAL A 129 2.54 13.23 1.14
CA VAL A 129 2.11 13.51 -0.25
C VAL A 129 2.00 12.21 -1.05
N GLU A 130 2.95 11.29 -0.89
CA GLU A 130 2.93 10.01 -1.61
C GLU A 130 1.82 9.07 -1.11
N ILE A 131 1.48 9.13 0.18
CA ILE A 131 0.28 8.44 0.71
C ILE A 131 -0.98 8.99 0.03
N GLN A 132 -1.15 10.32 -0.01
CA GLN A 132 -2.34 10.93 -0.64
C GLN A 132 -2.41 10.62 -2.13
N LYS A 133 -1.27 10.60 -2.85
CA LYS A 133 -1.21 10.18 -4.25
C LYS A 133 -1.68 8.73 -4.43
N ALA A 134 -1.22 7.80 -3.58
CA ALA A 134 -1.66 6.41 -3.62
C ALA A 134 -3.16 6.25 -3.29
N VAL A 135 -3.70 7.07 -2.38
CA VAL A 135 -5.13 7.11 -2.10
C VAL A 135 -5.93 7.62 -3.29
N ASN A 136 -5.46 8.68 -3.95
CA ASN A 136 -6.15 9.29 -5.09
C ASN A 136 -6.02 8.47 -6.37
N ALA A 137 -5.01 7.59 -6.47
CA ALA A 137 -4.88 6.67 -7.57
C ALA A 137 -6.11 5.74 -7.63
N ARG A 138 -6.74 5.69 -8.80
CA ARG A 138 -7.72 4.65 -9.11
C ARG A 138 -6.95 3.34 -9.23
N ALA A 139 -7.42 2.30 -8.53
CA ALA A 139 -6.93 0.96 -8.81
C ALA A 139 -7.18 0.69 -10.29
N LYS A 140 -6.18 0.23 -11.03
CA LYS A 140 -6.42 -0.14 -12.42
C LYS A 140 -7.43 -1.27 -12.37
N PRO A 141 -8.52 -1.16 -13.13
CA PRO A 141 -9.53 -2.19 -13.04
C PRO A 141 -8.87 -3.48 -13.53
N SER A 142 -8.82 -4.50 -12.66
CA SER A 142 -8.46 -5.86 -13.08
C SER A 142 -9.63 -6.37 -13.86
N ILE A 143 -9.56 -6.10 -15.14
CA ILE A 143 -10.58 -6.50 -16.07
C ILE A 143 -9.98 -7.67 -16.82
N ASP A 144 -10.59 -8.84 -16.65
CA ASP A 144 -10.57 -9.82 -17.71
C ASP A 144 -11.36 -9.22 -18.88
N HIS A 145 -10.65 -8.60 -19.83
CA HIS A 145 -11.25 -7.84 -20.93
C HIS A 145 -12.14 -8.71 -21.82
N LYS A 146 -12.03 -10.03 -21.72
CA LYS A 146 -12.81 -11.00 -22.49
C LYS A 146 -14.18 -11.30 -21.86
N SER A 147 -14.40 -10.99 -20.58
CA SER A 147 -15.61 -11.37 -19.83
C SER A 147 -16.31 -10.20 -19.13
N MET A 148 -16.10 -8.96 -19.60
CA MET A 148 -16.71 -7.75 -19.04
C MET A 148 -18.23 -7.70 -19.22
N SER A 149 -18.96 -7.52 -18.11
CA SER A 149 -20.38 -7.12 -18.14
C SER A 149 -20.57 -5.69 -18.68
N GLU A 150 -21.74 -5.39 -19.25
CA GLU A 150 -22.10 -4.06 -19.77
C GLU A 150 -21.99 -2.96 -18.70
N GLU A 151 -22.32 -3.29 -17.46
CA GLU A 151 -22.24 -2.38 -16.33
C GLU A 151 -20.78 -1.95 -16.06
N GLN A 152 -19.85 -2.91 -16.10
CA GLN A 152 -18.40 -2.65 -15.97
C GLN A 152 -17.84 -1.80 -17.12
N GLN A 153 -18.39 -1.93 -18.33
CA GLN A 153 -18.00 -1.12 -19.49
C GLN A 153 -18.45 0.34 -19.35
N ASN A 154 -19.63 0.55 -18.74
CA ASN A 154 -20.15 1.89 -18.51
C ASN A 154 -19.36 2.66 -17.46
N VAL A 155 -18.81 1.99 -16.43
CA VAL A 155 -18.00 2.66 -15.39
C VAL A 155 -16.58 3.03 -15.84
N LEU A 156 -16.05 2.37 -16.88
CA LEU A 156 -14.71 2.67 -17.41
C LEU A 156 -14.67 4.05 -18.07
N SER A 157 -13.70 4.89 -17.66
CA SER A 157 -13.43 6.14 -18.38
C SER A 157 -12.62 5.89 -19.66
N VAL A 158 -12.72 6.79 -20.63
CA VAL A 158 -11.90 6.75 -21.86
C VAL A 158 -10.39 6.74 -21.53
N SER A 159 -9.98 7.44 -20.47
CA SER A 159 -8.58 7.48 -20.04
C SER A 159 -8.10 6.13 -19.50
N ASP A 160 -8.96 5.42 -18.76
CA ASP A 160 -8.65 4.09 -18.22
C ASP A 160 -8.49 3.10 -19.37
N ILE A 161 -9.42 3.12 -20.33
CA ILE A 161 -9.40 2.26 -21.52
C ILE A 161 -8.10 2.48 -22.34
N LYS A 162 -7.74 3.73 -22.64
CA LYS A 162 -6.51 4.04 -23.39
C LYS A 162 -5.25 3.60 -22.64
N SER A 163 -5.25 3.72 -21.32
CA SER A 163 -4.13 3.31 -20.48
C SER A 163 -3.93 1.80 -20.50
N ILE A 164 -5.02 1.03 -20.54
CA ILE A 164 -5.00 -0.42 -20.70
C ILE A 164 -4.49 -0.81 -22.10
N LEU A 165 -5.05 -0.23 -23.16
CA LEU A 165 -4.61 -0.53 -24.53
C LEU A 165 -3.12 -0.23 -24.74
N LYS A 166 -2.63 0.89 -24.18
CA LYS A 166 -1.21 1.24 -24.19
C LYS A 166 -0.34 0.22 -23.46
N TYR A 167 -0.81 -0.32 -22.33
CA TYR A 167 -0.11 -1.36 -21.58
C TYR A 167 0.00 -2.67 -22.37
N HIS A 168 -1.02 -3.02 -23.14
CA HIS A 168 -1.02 -4.20 -24.03
C HIS A 168 -0.40 -3.94 -25.41
N HIS A 169 0.20 -2.76 -25.62
CA HIS A 169 0.77 -2.36 -26.92
C HIS A 169 -0.23 -2.42 -28.09
N VAL A 170 -1.52 -2.20 -27.81
CA VAL A 170 -2.57 -2.13 -28.82
C VAL A 170 -2.61 -0.72 -29.39
N ASP A 171 -2.49 -0.59 -30.72
CA ASP A 171 -2.71 0.68 -31.40
C ASP A 171 -4.20 1.01 -31.41
N PHE A 172 -4.52 2.23 -31.00
CA PHE A 172 -5.87 2.79 -30.96
C PHE A 172 -5.95 4.17 -31.62
N SER A 173 -4.95 4.52 -32.44
CA SER A 173 -4.91 5.79 -33.17
C SER A 173 -6.12 6.01 -34.09
N GLY A 174 -6.73 4.93 -34.57
CA GLY A 174 -7.95 4.95 -35.39
C GLY A 174 -9.28 4.93 -34.62
N ALA A 175 -9.26 4.86 -33.29
CA ALA A 175 -10.47 4.83 -32.48
C ALA A 175 -11.00 6.24 -32.20
N VAL A 176 -12.25 6.51 -32.58
CA VAL A 176 -12.88 7.84 -32.48
C VAL A 176 -13.85 7.88 -31.31
N GLU A 177 -14.61 6.81 -31.10
CA GLU A 177 -15.61 6.68 -30.04
C GLU A 177 -15.13 5.78 -28.89
N LYS A 178 -15.80 5.90 -27.73
CA LYS A 178 -15.54 5.01 -26.59
C LYS A 178 -15.77 3.54 -26.97
N GLN A 179 -16.73 3.27 -27.85
CA GLN A 179 -17.07 1.91 -28.26
C GLN A 179 -15.93 1.25 -29.07
N ASP A 180 -15.29 2.00 -29.98
CA ASP A 180 -14.13 1.50 -30.74
C ASP A 180 -13.01 1.02 -29.80
N LEU A 181 -12.77 1.78 -28.74
CA LEU A 181 -11.75 1.45 -27.74
C LEU A 181 -12.14 0.21 -26.92
N LEU A 182 -13.42 0.04 -26.59
CA LEU A 182 -13.93 -1.14 -25.89
C LEU A 182 -13.85 -2.40 -26.78
N ASP A 183 -14.09 -2.27 -28.08
CA ASP A 183 -13.98 -3.39 -29.03
C ASP A 183 -12.52 -3.83 -29.22
N LEU A 184 -11.58 -2.88 -29.22
CA LEU A 184 -10.15 -3.18 -29.18
C LEU A 184 -9.77 -3.94 -27.90
N LEU A 185 -10.28 -3.52 -26.73
CA LEU A 185 -10.02 -4.23 -25.48
C LEU A 185 -10.50 -5.69 -25.53
N ARG A 186 -11.69 -5.95 -26.06
CA ARG A 186 -12.25 -7.32 -26.14
C ARG A 186 -11.47 -8.23 -27.08
N THR A 187 -10.96 -7.67 -28.19
CA THR A 187 -10.40 -8.46 -29.30
C THR A 187 -8.87 -8.55 -29.26
N LYS A 188 -8.19 -7.61 -28.59
CA LYS A 188 -6.72 -7.48 -28.63
C LYS A 188 -6.02 -7.58 -27.27
N CYS A 189 -6.77 -7.59 -26.16
CA CYS A 189 -6.24 -7.81 -24.81
C CYS A 189 -6.68 -9.17 -24.27
#